data_AF-Q4PMP2-F1
#
_entry.id   AF-Q4PMP2-F1
#
_cell.length_a   1.000
_cell.length_b   1.000
_cell.length_c   1.000
_cell.angle_alpha   90.00
_cell.angle_beta   90.00
_cell.angle_gamma   90.00
#
_symmetry.space_group_name_H-M   'P 1'
#
loop_
_entity.id
_entity.type
_entity.pdbx_description
1 polymer ?
#
loop_
_entity_poly.entity_id
_entity_poly.type
_entity_poly.pdbx_seq_one_letter_code
_entity_poly.pdbx_strand_id
1 'polypeptide(L)'
;MQLTTFMVFIGFTHLLCEAHSDSTWYVDASMNHISGGCKSKLIDEVQDKCLRTSLGSTLVEFKGCSFVCEKIKTKSGTQEEVRVTVNLNDDIPCGPDGQTCQDGKCVKKCDVHFVS
;
A
#
# COMPACT_ATOMS: atom_id res chain seq x y z
N MET A 1 -45.19 4.92 -42.61
CA MET A 1 -45.17 3.60 -41.93
C MET A 1 -44.46 2.66 -42.90
N GLN A 2 -43.36 1.98 -42.62
CA GLN A 2 -42.85 1.43 -41.37
C GLN A 2 -41.31 1.49 -41.43
N LEU A 3 -40.74 2.23 -40.47
CA LEU A 3 -39.32 2.34 -40.22
C LEU A 3 -38.91 1.10 -39.42
N THR A 4 -37.98 0.29 -39.90
CA THR A 4 -37.35 -0.73 -39.04
C THR A 4 -35.98 -1.06 -39.59
N THR A 5 -35.05 -0.15 -39.34
CA THR A 5 -33.61 -0.41 -39.38
C THR A 5 -33.34 -1.46 -38.32
N PHE A 6 -33.01 -2.68 -38.72
CA PHE A 6 -32.55 -3.74 -37.82
C PHE A 6 -31.19 -3.32 -37.23
N MET A 7 -31.24 -2.63 -36.09
CA MET A 7 -30.08 -2.39 -35.25
C MET A 7 -29.62 -3.71 -34.64
N VAL A 8 -28.69 -4.38 -35.33
CA VAL A 8 -27.88 -5.44 -34.75
C VAL A 8 -26.89 -4.77 -33.80
N PHE A 9 -27.35 -4.42 -32.60
CA PHE A 9 -26.45 -4.11 -31.49
C PHE A 9 -25.88 -5.43 -31.01
N ILE A 10 -24.77 -5.81 -31.64
CA ILE A 10 -23.86 -6.84 -31.17
C ILE A 10 -23.58 -6.53 -29.69
N GLY A 11 -23.91 -7.48 -28.84
CA GLY A 11 -23.66 -7.43 -27.40
C GLY A 11 -22.18 -7.28 -27.12
N PHE A 12 -21.72 -6.03 -27.02
CA PHE A 12 -20.45 -5.66 -26.41
C PHE A 12 -20.68 -5.14 -24.98
N THR A 13 -21.65 -5.71 -24.27
CA THR A 13 -21.84 -5.50 -22.82
C THR A 13 -20.74 -6.16 -21.98
N HIS A 14 -19.78 -6.86 -22.61
CA HIS A 14 -18.70 -7.55 -21.92
C HIS A 14 -17.51 -6.68 -21.48
N LEU A 15 -17.44 -5.39 -21.80
CA LEU A 15 -16.18 -4.63 -21.63
C LEU A 15 -16.32 -3.26 -20.95
N LEU A 16 -17.35 -3.06 -20.12
CA LEU A 16 -17.40 -1.93 -19.18
C LEU A 16 -17.13 -2.37 -17.74
N CYS A 17 -16.34 -3.43 -17.54
CA CYS A 17 -15.50 -3.46 -16.36
C CYS A 17 -14.33 -2.54 -16.66
N GLU A 18 -14.56 -1.24 -16.52
CA GLU A 18 -13.46 -0.34 -16.26
C GLU A 18 -12.85 -0.83 -14.95
N ALA A 19 -11.88 -1.73 -15.05
CA ALA A 19 -10.94 -1.97 -13.99
C ALA A 19 -10.13 -0.68 -13.87
N HIS A 20 -10.74 0.36 -13.30
CA HIS A 20 -10.05 1.41 -12.59
C HIS A 20 -9.40 0.73 -11.37
N SER A 21 -8.36 -0.05 -11.64
CA SER A 21 -7.36 -0.47 -10.66
C SER A 21 -6.34 0.66 -10.48
N ASP A 22 -6.81 1.91 -10.47
CA ASP A 22 -6.21 2.89 -9.59
C ASP A 22 -6.76 2.59 -8.21
N SER A 23 -6.33 1.47 -7.62
CA SER A 23 -6.40 1.32 -6.18
C SER A 23 -5.37 2.30 -5.61
N THR A 24 -5.71 3.59 -5.61
CA THR A 24 -5.35 4.50 -4.52
C THR A 24 -6.06 3.96 -3.28
N TRP A 25 -5.72 2.73 -2.87
CA TRP A 25 -6.23 2.15 -1.65
C TRP A 25 -5.81 3.13 -0.58
N TYR A 26 -6.80 3.68 0.11
CA TYR A 26 -6.57 4.69 1.12
C TYR A 26 -5.58 4.14 2.14
N VAL A 27 -4.37 4.70 2.13
CA VAL A 27 -3.32 4.35 3.05
C VAL A 27 -3.51 5.17 4.32
N ASP A 28 -4.04 4.55 5.36
CA ASP A 28 -4.14 5.20 6.66
C ASP A 28 -2.77 5.22 7.34
N ALA A 29 -2.05 6.34 7.16
CA ALA A 29 -0.76 6.60 7.79
C ALA A 29 -0.80 6.53 9.33
N SER A 30 -1.98 6.69 9.95
CA SER A 30 -2.15 6.65 11.40
C SER A 30 -2.22 5.23 11.98
N MET A 31 -2.34 4.21 11.12
CA MET A 31 -2.51 2.80 11.51
C MET A 31 -3.73 2.56 12.41
N ASN A 32 -4.74 3.43 12.38
CA ASN A 32 -5.88 3.36 13.29
C ASN A 32 -6.82 2.18 12.99
N HIS A 33 -6.74 1.64 11.77
CA HIS A 33 -7.42 0.40 11.40
C HIS A 33 -6.80 -0.85 12.04
N ILE A 34 -5.59 -0.77 12.59
CA ILE A 34 -4.90 -1.91 13.22
C ILE A 34 -5.31 -1.97 14.70
N SER A 35 -5.69 -3.16 15.17
CA SER A 35 -6.07 -3.39 16.57
C SER A 35 -4.95 -2.99 17.53
N GLY A 36 -5.28 -2.43 18.70
CA GLY A 36 -4.32 -1.74 19.57
C GLY A 36 -3.04 -2.53 19.88
N GLY A 37 -3.15 -3.79 20.28
CA GLY A 37 -1.98 -4.63 20.57
C GLY A 37 -1.10 -4.90 19.33
N CYS A 38 -1.72 -5.10 18.17
CA CYS A 38 -0.99 -5.29 16.91
C CYS A 38 -0.35 -3.97 16.44
N LYS A 39 -1.05 -2.84 16.61
CA LYS A 39 -0.57 -1.51 16.26
C LYS A 39 0.68 -1.15 17.06
N SER A 40 0.65 -1.32 18.39
CA SER A 40 1.82 -1.07 19.24
C SER A 40 3.02 -1.90 18.82
N LYS A 41 2.81 -3.22 18.60
CA LYS A 41 3.87 -4.11 18.15
C LYS A 41 4.44 -3.71 16.79
N LEU A 42 3.58 -3.35 15.83
CA LEU A 42 4.02 -2.90 14.51
C LEU A 42 4.85 -1.62 14.60
N ILE A 43 4.43 -0.65 15.41
CA ILE A 43 5.18 0.59 15.64
C ILE A 43 6.56 0.28 16.23
N ASP A 44 6.62 -0.58 17.25
CA ASP A 44 7.89 -0.97 17.89
C ASP A 44 8.84 -1.64 16.90
N GLU A 45 8.35 -2.58 16.09
CA GLU A 45 9.15 -3.28 15.08
C GLU A 45 9.65 -2.35 13.97
N VAL A 46 8.79 -1.43 13.49
CA VAL A 46 9.16 -0.45 12.46
C VAL A 46 10.21 0.53 12.99
N GLN A 47 10.06 1.01 14.23
CA GLN A 47 11.04 1.89 14.86
C GLN A 47 12.39 1.19 15.05
N ASP A 48 12.41 -0.03 15.60
CA ASP A 48 13.63 -0.83 15.73
C ASP A 48 14.30 -1.09 14.36
N LYS A 49 13.50 -1.39 13.33
CA LYS A 49 14.01 -1.55 11.96
C LYS A 49 14.65 -0.28 11.43
N CYS A 50 14.03 0.90 11.62
CA CYS A 50 14.64 2.16 11.23
C CYS A 50 15.93 2.45 12.01
N LEU A 51 15.99 2.16 13.30
CA LEU A 51 17.21 2.32 14.09
C LEU A 51 18.36 1.47 13.53
N ARG A 52 18.07 0.25 13.08
CA ARG A 52 19.08 -0.68 12.52
C ARG A 52 19.48 -0.37 11.08
N THR A 53 18.56 0.11 10.24
CA THR A 53 18.76 0.22 8.78
C THR A 53 19.73 1.35 8.37
N SER A 54 19.83 2.45 9.13
CA SER A 54 20.72 3.60 8.79
C SER A 54 21.57 4.10 9.97
N LEU A 55 21.95 3.23 10.89
CA LEU A 55 22.69 3.60 12.12
C LEU A 55 21.96 4.73 12.89
N GLY A 56 20.69 4.52 13.20
CA GLY A 56 19.85 5.49 13.91
C GLY A 56 19.00 6.40 13.03
N SER A 57 18.46 5.91 11.91
CA SER A 57 17.36 6.62 11.22
C SER A 57 16.07 6.53 12.03
N THR A 58 15.19 7.51 11.84
CA THR A 58 13.86 7.58 12.46
C THR A 58 12.77 7.27 11.45
N LEU A 59 11.66 6.68 11.91
CA LEU A 59 10.45 6.56 11.11
C LEU A 59 9.87 7.95 10.84
N VAL A 60 9.62 8.28 9.58
CA VAL A 60 8.99 9.55 9.19
C VAL A 60 7.66 9.37 8.46
N GLU A 61 7.43 8.20 7.88
CA GLU A 61 6.23 7.97 7.08
C GLU A 61 5.83 6.50 7.09
N PHE A 62 4.53 6.23 7.23
CA PHE A 62 3.94 4.92 7.05
C PHE A 62 3.01 4.94 5.83
N LYS A 63 3.25 3.99 4.92
CA LYS A 63 2.57 3.87 3.62
C LYS A 63 1.73 2.58 3.54
N GLY A 64 1.31 2.04 4.68
CA GLY A 64 0.48 0.86 4.80
C GLY A 64 1.24 -0.45 4.59
N CYS A 65 1.84 -0.70 3.42
CA CYS A 65 2.72 -1.88 3.19
C CYS A 65 4.20 -1.54 3.04
N SER A 66 4.55 -0.27 3.21
CA SER A 66 5.92 0.18 3.34
C SER A 66 6.01 1.33 4.33
N PHE A 67 7.22 1.67 4.74
CA PHE A 67 7.50 2.81 5.59
C PHE A 67 8.82 3.46 5.19
N VAL A 68 9.00 4.72 5.57
CA VAL A 68 10.20 5.50 5.26
C VAL A 68 10.97 5.76 6.54
N CYS A 69 12.23 5.33 6.53
CA CYS A 69 13.23 5.71 7.52
C CYS A 69 14.06 6.86 6.98
N GLU A 70 14.26 7.90 7.78
CA GLU A 70 15.05 9.07 7.40
C GLU A 70 16.20 9.30 8.36
N LYS A 71 17.34 9.76 7.83
CA LYS A 71 18.45 10.25 8.63
C LYS A 71 19.07 11.46 7.96
N ILE A 72 19.27 12.52 8.74
CA ILE A 72 20.05 13.68 8.34
C ILE A 72 21.52 13.40 8.64
N LYS A 73 22.37 13.54 7.63
CA LYS A 73 23.83 13.46 7.76
C LYS A 73 24.42 14.82 7.43
N THR A 74 25.35 15.29 8.26
CA THR A 74 26.13 16.48 7.92
C THR A 74 27.44 16.04 7.29
N LYS A 75 27.67 16.42 6.03
CA LYS A 75 28.92 16.16 5.32
C LYS A 75 29.48 17.48 4.81
N SER A 76 30.67 17.84 5.27
CA SER A 76 31.38 19.06 4.86
C SER A 76 30.55 20.35 5.02
N GLY A 77 29.71 20.44 6.05
CA GLY A 77 28.85 21.61 6.31
C GLY A 77 27.52 21.63 5.57
N THR A 78 27.26 20.64 4.69
CA THR A 78 25.96 20.47 4.02
C THR A 78 25.17 19.35 4.71
N GLN A 79 23.88 19.59 4.94
CA GLN A 79 22.95 18.56 5.39
C GLN A 79 22.49 17.73 4.18
N GLU A 80 22.67 16.43 4.28
CA GLU A 80 22.21 15.44 3.31
C GLU A 80 21.14 14.58 3.98
N GLU A 81 19.97 14.51 3.34
CA GLU A 81 18.85 13.70 3.80
C GLU A 81 18.89 12.33 3.13
N VAL A 82 19.01 11.27 3.93
CA VAL A 82 18.99 9.90 3.45
C VAL A 82 17.65 9.28 3.81
N ARG A 83 16.80 9.05 2.81
CA ARG A 83 15.52 8.34 2.93
C ARG A 83 15.67 6.91 2.44
N VAL A 84 15.18 5.96 3.22
CA VAL A 84 15.13 4.54 2.85
C VAL A 84 13.68 4.06 3.00
N THR A 85 13.11 3.56 1.91
CA THR A 85 11.80 2.90 1.95
C THR A 85 11.99 1.41 2.22
N VAL A 86 11.25 0.90 3.19
CA VAL A 86 11.27 -0.51 3.60
C VAL A 86 9.87 -1.08 3.46
N ASN A 87 9.75 -2.23 2.80
CA ASN A 87 8.48 -2.93 2.66
C ASN A 87 8.20 -3.80 3.90
N LEU A 88 6.93 -3.89 4.28
CA LEU A 88 6.46 -4.88 5.25
C LEU A 88 6.45 -6.26 4.60
N ASN A 89 6.54 -7.28 5.43
CA ASN A 89 6.30 -8.65 4.99
C ASN A 89 4.82 -8.85 4.64
N ASP A 90 4.55 -9.93 3.93
CA ASP A 90 3.19 -10.35 3.63
C ASP A 90 2.39 -10.66 4.90
N ASP A 91 1.07 -10.66 4.76
CA ASP A 91 0.07 -10.90 5.80
C ASP A 91 -0.01 -9.85 6.92
N ILE A 92 0.80 -8.77 6.87
CA ILE A 92 0.69 -7.65 7.80
C ILE A 92 -0.58 -6.83 7.51
N PRO A 93 -1.43 -6.52 8.51
CA PRO A 93 -2.61 -5.69 8.32
C PRO A 93 -2.26 -4.29 7.80
N CYS A 94 -2.97 -3.84 6.78
CA CYS A 94 -2.70 -2.56 6.10
C CYS A 94 -3.95 -1.74 5.74
N GLY A 95 -5.16 -2.29 5.97
CA GLY A 95 -6.42 -1.59 5.72
C GLY A 95 -7.54 -1.94 6.70
N PRO A 96 -8.68 -1.21 6.65
CA PRO A 96 -9.79 -1.33 7.61
C PRO A 96 -10.64 -2.59 7.48
N ASP A 97 -10.68 -3.22 6.31
CA ASP A 97 -11.60 -4.31 5.98
C ASP A 97 -10.88 -5.67 5.90
N GLY A 98 -9.81 -5.83 6.69
CA GLY A 98 -9.00 -7.05 6.72
C GLY A 98 -8.05 -7.19 5.54
N GLN A 99 -7.68 -6.08 4.89
CA GLN A 99 -6.61 -6.08 3.90
C GLN A 99 -5.26 -6.38 4.56
N THR A 100 -4.44 -7.12 3.85
CA THR A 100 -3.08 -7.49 4.26
C THR A 100 -2.09 -7.20 3.16
N CYS A 101 -0.83 -6.99 3.53
CA CYS A 101 0.25 -6.86 2.56
C CYS A 101 0.44 -8.18 1.80
N GLN A 102 0.58 -8.09 0.49
CA GLN A 102 0.96 -9.16 -0.42
C GLN A 102 1.84 -8.53 -1.51
N ASP A 103 3.08 -8.99 -1.64
CA ASP A 103 4.06 -8.44 -2.60
C ASP A 103 4.20 -6.90 -2.50
N GLY A 104 4.15 -6.38 -1.27
CA GLY A 104 4.22 -4.93 -1.00
C GLY A 104 2.96 -4.13 -1.34
N LYS A 105 1.87 -4.78 -1.77
CA LYS A 105 0.57 -4.16 -2.02
C LYS A 105 -0.41 -4.51 -0.91
N CYS A 106 -1.25 -3.55 -0.51
CA CYS A 106 -2.33 -3.83 0.42
C CYS A 106 -3.54 -4.34 -0.35
N VAL A 107 -3.85 -5.63 -0.20
CA VAL A 107 -4.91 -6.29 -0.95
C VAL A 107 -5.89 -6.96 0.00
N LYS A 108 -7.14 -7.11 -0.44
CA LYS A 108 -8.11 -7.87 0.32
C LYS A 108 -7.83 -9.35 0.09
N LYS A 109 -7.86 -10.17 1.15
CA LYS A 109 -7.63 -11.62 1.03
C LYS A 109 -8.61 -12.35 0.09
N CYS A 110 -9.72 -11.71 -0.27
CA CYS A 110 -10.69 -12.22 -1.24
C CYS A 110 -10.31 -11.94 -2.70
N ASP A 111 -9.26 -11.15 -2.98
CA ASP A 111 -8.72 -10.98 -4.33
C ASP A 111 -7.98 -12.26 -4.71
N VAL A 112 -8.71 -13.19 -5.30
CA VAL A 112 -8.17 -14.42 -5.88
C VAL A 112 -7.46 -14.09 -7.19
N HIS A 113 -6.14 -14.12 -7.17
CA HIS A 113 -5.32 -14.09 -8.37
C HIS A 113 -5.12 -15.53 -8.89
N PHE A 114 -5.64 -15.82 -10.08
CA PHE A 114 -5.34 -17.07 -10.78
C PHE A 114 -3.95 -16.95 -11.42
N VAL A 115 -3.08 -17.92 -11.16
CA VAL A 115 -1.78 -18.05 -11.83
C VAL A 115 -2.01 -18.73 -13.19
N SER A 116 -1.56 -18.07 -14.25
CA SER A 116 -1.54 -18.60 -15.63
C SER A 116 -0.40 -19.58 -15.84
#